data_AF-A0A6V7K6A6-F1
#
_entry.id   AF-A0A6V7K6A6-F1
#
_cell.length_a   1.000
_cell.length_b   1.000
_cell.length_c   1.000
_cell.angle_alpha   90.00
_cell.angle_beta   90.00
_cell.angle_gamma   90.00
#
_symmetry.space_group_name_H-M   'P 1'
#
loop_
_entity.id
_entity.type
_entity.pdbx_description
1 polymer ?
#
loop_
_entity_poly.entity_id
_entity_poly.type
_entity_poly.pdbx_seq_one_letter_code
_entity_poly.pdbx_strand_id
1 'polypeptide(L)'
;FHDQAAPRDFFQDSKYATNIFNENNRNYFPLRANKSLNGIEFVAMCADVLKMKKNLCICRHFHLLDKNEFSKGGALDYIDVWPVNFFNPSEEDAFDTTSLFMMQLACIINMVPSWKNLTLRIFHVEVESDRRNLTIAEPAGMRTEFGGISTEIRMRKMLDSLRITAKIYKITKLTEQTGETSVEDEEEDDDGGLGISSLMKNYILKANNVIRENSIKTAAVFLYLPAPPTANSWQGQSSLKEYLDLLTDLTNGLPPTVLVHGVSAVTSTTL
;
A
#
# COMPACT_ATOMS: atom_id res chain seq x y z
N PHE A 1 -7.57 -6.98 8.44
CA PHE A 1 -6.22 -6.80 9.02
C PHE A 1 -6.22 -7.37 10.44
N HIS A 2 -5.07 -7.69 11.02
CA HIS A 2 -5.00 -8.12 12.43
C HIS A 2 -4.95 -6.89 13.34
N ASP A 3 -6.07 -6.19 13.51
CA ASP A 3 -6.21 -5.02 14.41
C ASP A 3 -7.20 -5.29 15.54
N GLN A 4 -7.41 -4.30 16.42
CA GLN A 4 -8.36 -4.37 17.54
C GLN A 4 -9.71 -3.72 17.20
N ALA A 5 -10.00 -3.49 15.91
CA ALA A 5 -11.25 -2.86 15.51
C ALA A 5 -12.44 -3.80 15.73
N ALA A 6 -13.54 -3.27 16.24
CA ALA A 6 -14.77 -4.04 16.40
C ALA A 6 -15.31 -4.46 15.01
N PRO A 7 -15.65 -5.74 14.80
CA PRO A 7 -16.28 -6.17 13.57
C PRO A 7 -17.61 -5.45 13.33
N ARG A 8 -17.83 -4.96 12.11
CA ARG A 8 -19.09 -4.36 11.67
C ARG A 8 -19.75 -5.23 10.62
N ASP A 9 -21.04 -5.52 10.78
CA ASP A 9 -21.82 -6.28 9.81
C ASP A 9 -22.37 -5.36 8.71
N PHE A 10 -21.61 -5.21 7.64
CA PHE A 10 -22.03 -4.43 6.47
C PHE A 10 -23.21 -5.07 5.71
N PHE A 11 -23.53 -6.34 5.94
CA PHE A 11 -24.64 -6.99 5.27
C PHE A 11 -25.98 -6.54 5.85
N GLN A 12 -26.09 -6.51 7.19
CA GLN A 12 -27.29 -6.05 7.89
C GLN A 12 -27.60 -4.57 7.65
N ASP A 13 -26.57 -3.72 7.51
CA ASP A 13 -26.72 -2.29 7.19
C ASP A 13 -27.01 -2.02 5.70
N SER A 14 -27.15 -3.06 4.87
CA SER A 14 -27.27 -2.90 3.41
C SER A 14 -28.68 -3.10 2.87
N LYS A 15 -28.92 -2.61 1.65
CA LYS A 15 -30.14 -2.91 0.88
C LYS A 15 -30.33 -4.40 0.53
N TYR A 16 -29.32 -5.23 0.79
CA TYR A 16 -29.36 -6.67 0.57
C TYR A 16 -29.61 -7.46 1.87
N ALA A 17 -29.79 -6.76 3.00
CA ALA A 17 -30.10 -7.38 4.27
C ALA A 17 -31.33 -8.28 4.15
N THR A 18 -31.25 -9.46 4.75
CA THR A 18 -32.34 -10.44 4.73
C THR A 18 -32.40 -11.21 6.04
N ASN A 19 -33.62 -11.55 6.45
CA ASN A 19 -33.87 -12.35 7.65
C ASN A 19 -33.79 -13.86 7.38
N ILE A 20 -33.61 -14.29 6.12
CA ILE A 20 -33.47 -15.72 5.74
C ILE A 20 -32.32 -16.40 6.50
N PHE A 21 -31.28 -15.65 6.87
CA PHE A 21 -30.14 -16.17 7.62
C PHE A 21 -30.31 -16.11 9.14
N ASN A 22 -31.46 -15.64 9.63
CA ASN A 22 -31.80 -15.47 11.03
C ASN A 22 -33.14 -16.15 11.34
N GLU A 23 -33.22 -17.46 11.11
CA GLU A 23 -34.41 -18.26 11.38
C GLU A 23 -34.28 -19.04 12.70
N ASN A 24 -35.40 -19.27 13.40
CA ASN A 24 -35.47 -20.09 14.61
C ASN A 24 -34.45 -19.69 15.71
N ASN A 25 -34.23 -18.38 15.94
CA ASN A 25 -33.22 -17.86 16.87
C ASN A 25 -31.77 -18.29 16.57
N ARG A 26 -31.47 -18.78 15.37
CA ARG A 26 -30.11 -19.06 14.90
C ARG A 26 -29.69 -18.01 13.88
N ASN A 27 -28.56 -17.37 14.14
CA ASN A 27 -27.82 -16.63 13.13
C ASN A 27 -26.87 -17.60 12.41
N TYR A 28 -27.10 -17.87 11.13
CA TYR A 28 -26.27 -18.79 10.33
C TYR A 28 -24.89 -18.21 9.97
N PHE A 29 -24.76 -16.88 9.98
CA PHE A 29 -23.53 -16.16 9.64
C PHE A 29 -23.18 -15.11 10.70
N PRO A 30 -22.92 -15.51 11.96
CA PRO A 30 -22.60 -14.56 13.00
C PRO A 30 -21.24 -13.90 12.74
N LEU A 31 -21.12 -12.62 13.14
CA LEU A 31 -19.82 -11.97 13.21
C LEU A 31 -18.89 -12.76 14.13
N ARG A 32 -17.61 -12.81 13.78
CA ARG A 32 -16.59 -13.46 14.62
C ARG A 32 -16.45 -12.71 15.93
N ALA A 33 -16.89 -13.32 17.04
CA ALA A 33 -16.87 -12.69 18.36
C ALA A 33 -15.50 -12.72 19.03
N ASN A 34 -14.71 -13.78 18.83
CA ASN A 34 -13.39 -13.96 19.44
C ASN A 34 -12.29 -14.05 18.38
N LYS A 35 -11.22 -13.28 18.59
CA LYS A 35 -10.02 -13.30 17.76
C LYS A 35 -9.15 -14.49 18.17
N SER A 36 -9.40 -15.66 17.57
CA SER A 36 -8.66 -16.90 17.87
C SER A 36 -7.24 -16.92 17.29
N LEU A 37 -6.95 -16.03 16.34
CA LEU A 37 -5.72 -15.99 15.55
C LEU A 37 -4.76 -14.95 16.12
N ASN A 38 -3.54 -15.34 16.44
CA ASN A 38 -2.50 -14.40 16.88
C ASN A 38 -1.85 -13.67 15.68
N GLY A 39 -1.06 -12.62 15.96
CA GLY A 39 -0.47 -11.79 14.89
C GLY A 39 0.53 -12.54 14.01
N ILE A 40 1.31 -13.44 14.61
CA ILE A 40 2.31 -14.25 13.90
C ILE A 40 1.61 -15.22 12.95
N GLU A 41 0.57 -15.91 13.43
CA GLU A 41 -0.26 -16.81 12.61
C GLU A 41 -0.94 -16.05 11.46
N PHE A 42 -1.38 -14.82 11.71
CA PHE A 42 -1.93 -13.96 10.65
C PHE A 42 -0.92 -13.71 9.53
N VAL A 43 0.31 -13.32 9.86
CA VAL A 43 1.36 -13.09 8.85
C VAL A 43 1.78 -14.40 8.19
N ALA A 44 1.86 -15.50 8.94
CA ALA A 44 2.17 -16.82 8.40
C ALA A 44 1.12 -17.29 7.38
N MET A 45 -0.17 -17.10 7.65
CA MET A 45 -1.23 -17.36 6.68
C MET A 45 -1.08 -16.48 5.43
N CYS A 46 -0.70 -15.22 5.57
CA CYS A 46 -0.41 -14.35 4.42
C CYS A 46 0.73 -14.94 3.58
N ALA A 47 1.82 -15.39 4.21
CA ALA A 47 2.92 -16.04 3.52
C ALA A 47 2.49 -17.34 2.81
N ASP A 48 1.62 -18.14 3.43
CA ASP A 48 1.11 -19.38 2.83
C ASP A 48 0.24 -19.12 1.59
N VAL A 49 -0.58 -18.07 1.60
CA VAL A 49 -1.35 -17.63 0.41
C VAL A 49 -0.42 -17.32 -0.76
N LEU A 50 0.71 -16.64 -0.49
CA LEU A 50 1.71 -16.33 -1.51
C LEU A 50 2.47 -17.58 -1.99
N LYS A 51 2.79 -18.54 -1.10
CA LYS A 51 3.37 -19.83 -1.48
C LYS A 51 2.44 -20.62 -2.40
N MET A 52 1.13 -20.52 -2.20
CA MET A 52 0.10 -21.08 -3.09
C MET A 52 -0.08 -20.33 -4.42
N LYS A 53 0.77 -19.32 -4.69
CA LYS A 53 0.73 -18.49 -5.90
C LYS A 53 -0.60 -17.77 -6.10
N LYS A 54 -1.19 -17.27 -5.01
CA LYS A 54 -2.43 -16.50 -5.03
C LYS A 54 -2.16 -15.03 -4.76
N ASN A 55 -2.87 -14.16 -5.47
CA ASN A 55 -2.91 -12.73 -5.16
C ASN A 55 -3.53 -12.52 -3.76
N LEU A 56 -3.01 -11.55 -3.02
CA LEU A 56 -3.42 -11.29 -1.63
C LEU A 56 -3.86 -9.83 -1.51
N CYS A 57 -5.00 -9.63 -0.86
CA CYS A 57 -5.49 -8.31 -0.46
C CYS A 57 -5.84 -8.34 1.03
N ILE A 58 -5.30 -7.38 1.79
CA ILE A 58 -5.60 -7.22 3.21
C ILE A 58 -6.31 -5.88 3.41
N CYS A 59 -7.57 -5.94 3.82
CA CYS A 59 -8.36 -4.74 4.11
C CYS A 59 -8.14 -4.29 5.56
N ARG A 60 -7.93 -2.99 5.78
CA ARG A 60 -7.83 -2.34 7.09
C ARG A 60 -8.71 -1.08 7.14
N HIS A 61 -9.23 -0.73 8.31
CA HIS A 61 -10.07 0.47 8.55
C HIS A 61 -11.38 0.54 7.76
N PHE A 62 -11.86 -0.57 7.18
CA PHE A 62 -13.12 -0.58 6.44
C PHE A 62 -14.35 -0.35 7.32
N HIS A 63 -14.25 -0.50 8.64
CA HIS A 63 -15.31 -0.10 9.56
C HIS A 63 -15.63 1.41 9.50
N LEU A 64 -14.68 2.23 9.03
CA LEU A 64 -14.83 3.67 8.80
C LEU A 64 -15.45 4.01 7.44
N LEU A 65 -15.62 3.03 6.55
CA LEU A 65 -16.18 3.28 5.22
C LEU A 65 -17.66 3.68 5.32
N ASP A 66 -17.96 4.91 4.94
CA ASP A 66 -19.33 5.39 4.73
C ASP A 66 -19.56 5.73 3.27
N LYS A 67 -20.52 5.05 2.63
CA LYS A 67 -20.86 5.26 1.22
C LYS A 67 -21.52 6.59 0.95
N ASN A 68 -22.09 7.24 1.96
CA ASN A 68 -22.70 8.55 1.82
C ASN A 68 -21.64 9.63 1.57
N GLU A 69 -20.46 9.48 2.17
CA GLU A 69 -19.34 10.43 2.10
C GLU A 69 -18.70 10.57 0.72
N PHE A 70 -18.89 9.59 -0.17
CA PHE A 70 -18.43 9.65 -1.58
C PHE A 70 -19.57 9.51 -2.60
N SER A 71 -20.80 9.66 -2.12
CA SER A 71 -21.98 9.80 -2.99
C SER A 71 -22.13 11.26 -3.46
N LYS A 72 -23.15 11.57 -4.26
CA LYS A 72 -23.37 12.95 -4.74
C LYS A 72 -23.55 13.90 -3.55
N GLY A 73 -22.63 14.86 -3.38
CA GLY A 73 -22.64 15.84 -2.28
C GLY A 73 -21.87 15.41 -1.04
N GLY A 74 -21.18 14.26 -1.06
CA GLY A 74 -20.27 13.82 -0.01
C GLY A 74 -18.94 14.61 0.01
N ALA A 75 -18.16 14.45 1.08
CA ALA A 75 -16.92 15.18 1.29
C ALA A 75 -15.66 14.52 0.68
N LEU A 76 -15.78 13.27 0.21
CA LEU A 76 -14.68 12.48 -0.33
C LEU A 76 -14.71 12.47 -1.85
N ASP A 77 -13.55 12.73 -2.45
CA ASP A 77 -13.39 13.02 -3.88
C ASP A 77 -12.44 12.05 -4.58
N TYR A 78 -11.68 11.24 -3.83
CA TYR A 78 -10.52 10.51 -4.36
C TYR A 78 -10.49 9.01 -4.04
N ILE A 79 -9.83 8.27 -4.93
CA ILE A 79 -9.26 6.95 -4.68
C ILE A 79 -7.76 7.07 -4.94
N ASP A 80 -6.94 6.65 -3.97
CA ASP A 80 -5.49 6.82 -4.05
C ASP A 80 -4.77 5.49 -4.19
N VAL A 81 -3.72 5.48 -4.99
CA VAL A 81 -2.85 4.32 -5.21
C VAL A 81 -1.41 4.72 -5.00
N TRP A 82 -0.70 3.96 -4.16
CA TRP A 82 0.72 4.15 -3.86
C TRP A 82 1.53 2.92 -4.31
N PRO A 83 1.93 2.87 -5.60
CA PRO A 83 2.65 1.77 -6.20
C PRO A 83 4.15 1.80 -5.84
N VAL A 84 4.45 1.69 -4.53
CA VAL A 84 5.81 1.70 -3.99
C VAL A 84 5.92 0.71 -2.83
N ASN A 85 6.97 -0.10 -2.84
CA ASN A 85 7.28 -0.98 -1.73
C ASN A 85 7.99 -0.19 -0.64
N PHE A 86 7.24 0.40 0.30
CA PHE A 86 7.83 1.16 1.40
C PHE A 86 8.78 0.33 2.29
N PHE A 87 8.83 -1.00 2.19
CA PHE A 87 9.78 -1.79 2.97
C PHE A 87 11.15 -1.90 2.31
N ASN A 88 11.19 -1.71 0.99
CA ASN A 88 12.41 -1.71 0.20
C ASN A 88 12.14 -0.96 -1.11
N PRO A 89 12.11 0.39 -1.08
CA PRO A 89 11.63 1.20 -2.19
C PRO A 89 12.56 1.10 -3.40
N SER A 90 11.97 0.95 -4.58
CA SER A 90 12.67 0.89 -5.87
C SER A 90 11.93 1.69 -6.93
N GLU A 91 12.67 2.24 -7.90
CA GLU A 91 12.08 2.90 -9.08
C GLU A 91 11.22 1.94 -9.92
N GLU A 92 11.52 0.65 -9.87
CA GLU A 92 10.79 -0.37 -10.63
C GLU A 92 9.50 -0.85 -9.93
N ASP A 93 9.30 -0.51 -8.65
CA ASP A 93 8.12 -0.95 -7.88
C ASP A 93 6.82 -0.59 -8.60
N ALA A 94 6.77 0.57 -9.23
CA ALA A 94 5.57 1.06 -9.88
C ALA A 94 5.17 0.29 -11.14
N PHE A 95 6.07 -0.54 -11.67
CA PHE A 95 5.89 -1.30 -12.91
C PHE A 95 5.83 -2.81 -12.68
N ASP A 96 5.94 -3.26 -11.42
CA ASP A 96 5.91 -4.67 -11.08
C ASP A 96 4.48 -5.27 -11.12
N THR A 97 4.41 -6.59 -10.95
CA THR A 97 3.11 -7.31 -11.00
C THR A 97 2.15 -6.86 -9.89
N THR A 98 2.65 -6.49 -8.72
CA THR A 98 1.83 -6.03 -7.59
C THR A 98 1.21 -4.68 -7.89
N SER A 99 2.00 -3.72 -8.35
CA SER A 99 1.54 -2.37 -8.68
C SER A 99 0.55 -2.38 -9.84
N LEU A 100 0.82 -3.17 -10.88
CA LEU A 100 -0.11 -3.36 -12.00
C LEU A 100 -1.46 -3.91 -11.52
N PHE A 101 -1.44 -4.98 -10.73
CA PHE A 101 -2.65 -5.58 -10.17
C PHE A 101 -3.41 -4.59 -9.26
N MET A 102 -2.69 -3.84 -8.44
CA MET A 102 -3.26 -2.83 -7.55
C MET A 102 -3.96 -1.70 -8.32
N MET A 103 -3.32 -1.17 -9.37
CA MET A 103 -3.93 -0.14 -10.23
C MET A 103 -5.19 -0.65 -10.92
N GLN A 104 -5.19 -1.91 -11.37
CA GLN A 104 -6.37 -2.55 -11.95
C GLN A 104 -7.52 -2.67 -10.94
N LEU A 105 -7.25 -3.09 -9.69
CA LEU A 105 -8.26 -3.14 -8.64
C LEU A 105 -8.87 -1.77 -8.36
N ALA A 106 -8.03 -0.74 -8.26
CA ALA A 106 -8.50 0.63 -8.04
C ALA A 106 -9.37 1.14 -9.20
N CYS A 107 -8.97 0.82 -10.44
CA CYS A 107 -9.76 1.11 -11.65
C CYS A 107 -11.12 0.40 -11.63
N ILE A 108 -11.16 -0.89 -11.30
CA ILE A 108 -12.41 -1.67 -11.23
C ILE A 108 -13.36 -1.08 -10.18
N ILE A 109 -12.85 -0.72 -8.99
CA ILE A 109 -13.68 -0.04 -8.00
C ILE A 109 -14.19 1.29 -8.54
N ASN A 110 -13.35 2.08 -9.21
CA ASN A 110 -13.77 3.34 -9.84
C ASN A 110 -14.81 3.15 -10.97
N MET A 111 -15.00 1.96 -11.53
CA MET A 111 -16.10 1.69 -12.47
C MET A 111 -17.45 1.44 -11.78
N VAL A 112 -17.46 1.15 -10.47
CA VAL A 112 -18.68 0.86 -9.72
C VAL A 112 -19.54 2.13 -9.59
N PRO A 113 -20.87 2.07 -9.81
CA PRO A 113 -21.74 3.26 -9.84
C PRO A 113 -21.65 4.18 -8.62
N SER A 114 -21.38 3.64 -7.43
CA SER A 114 -21.23 4.43 -6.20
C SER A 114 -19.87 5.11 -6.06
N TRP A 115 -18.86 4.73 -6.85
CA TRP A 115 -17.48 5.20 -6.77
C TRP A 115 -17.03 5.97 -8.02
N LYS A 116 -17.79 5.88 -9.12
CA LYS A 116 -17.41 6.42 -10.44
C LYS A 116 -17.19 7.92 -10.54
N ASN A 117 -17.64 8.69 -9.56
CA ASN A 117 -17.44 10.14 -9.54
C ASN A 117 -16.14 10.52 -8.83
N LEU A 118 -15.48 9.56 -8.17
CA LEU A 118 -14.20 9.79 -7.52
C LEU A 118 -13.10 9.87 -8.57
N THR A 119 -12.12 10.73 -8.31
CA THR A 119 -10.92 10.83 -9.14
C THR A 119 -9.87 9.84 -8.65
N LEU A 120 -9.44 8.94 -9.54
CA LEU A 120 -8.33 8.04 -9.28
C LEU A 120 -6.99 8.80 -9.36
N ARG A 121 -6.17 8.70 -8.31
CA ARG A 121 -4.84 9.32 -8.19
C ARG A 121 -3.77 8.26 -7.97
N ILE A 122 -2.68 8.36 -8.72
CA ILE A 122 -1.48 7.52 -8.57
C ILE A 122 -0.35 8.39 -8.02
N PHE A 123 0.25 7.98 -6.91
CA PHE A 123 1.35 8.70 -6.27
C PHE A 123 2.68 8.04 -6.58
N HIS A 124 3.51 8.71 -7.36
CA HIS A 124 4.88 8.31 -7.64
C HIS A 124 5.83 8.90 -6.61
N VAL A 125 6.47 8.04 -5.81
CA VAL A 125 7.55 8.42 -4.90
C VAL A 125 8.87 8.32 -5.65
N GLU A 126 9.65 9.40 -5.68
CA GLU A 126 11.02 9.31 -6.18
C GLU A 126 11.89 8.61 -5.15
N VAL A 127 12.65 7.62 -5.61
CA VAL A 127 13.69 6.98 -4.82
C VAL A 127 15.00 7.63 -5.24
N GLU A 128 15.81 8.07 -4.27
CA GLU A 128 17.17 8.51 -4.56
C GLU A 128 18.00 7.30 -4.96
N SER A 129 18.01 6.99 -6.26
CA SER A 129 19.08 6.21 -6.85
C SER A 129 20.35 7.07 -6.87
N ASP A 130 21.50 6.50 -6.52
CA ASP A 130 22.80 7.21 -6.45
C ASP A 130 23.08 8.07 -7.69
N ARG A 131 22.63 9.33 -7.67
CA ARG A 131 23.07 10.39 -8.58
C ARG A 131 24.52 10.80 -8.31
N ARG A 132 25.23 10.08 -7.44
CA ARG A 132 26.65 10.24 -7.12
C ARG A 132 27.60 9.50 -8.05
N ASN A 133 27.11 8.86 -9.13
CA ASN A 133 27.98 8.57 -10.27
C ASN A 133 28.05 9.80 -11.21
N LEU A 134 28.42 10.95 -10.63
CA LEU A 134 29.08 12.01 -11.39
C LEU A 134 30.49 11.51 -11.68
N THR A 135 30.63 10.69 -12.72
CA THR A 135 31.94 10.51 -13.35
C THR A 135 32.39 11.88 -13.83
N ILE A 136 33.36 12.44 -13.11
CA ILE A 136 34.12 13.64 -13.52
C ILE A 136 34.97 13.24 -14.73
N ALA A 137 34.36 13.00 -15.88
CA ALA A 137 35.02 12.89 -17.20
C ALA A 137 34.00 12.53 -18.29
N GLU A 138 32.95 13.32 -18.52
CA GLU A 138 32.29 13.31 -19.83
C GLU A 138 32.16 14.74 -20.37
N PRO A 139 32.71 15.04 -21.56
CA PRO A 139 32.66 16.38 -22.14
C PRO A 139 31.22 16.80 -22.39
N ALA A 140 30.91 18.07 -22.13
CA ALA A 140 29.60 18.70 -22.25
C ALA A 140 29.00 18.77 -23.68
N GLY A 141 29.44 17.89 -24.61
CA GLY A 141 29.07 17.89 -26.02
C GLY A 141 28.39 16.60 -26.53
N MET A 142 28.18 15.59 -25.68
CA MET A 142 27.48 14.36 -26.08
C MET A 142 26.44 13.96 -25.05
N ARG A 143 25.49 14.86 -24.80
CA ARG A 143 24.19 14.42 -24.28
C ARG A 143 23.60 13.50 -25.34
N THR A 144 23.57 12.20 -25.10
CA THR A 144 22.75 11.31 -25.90
C THR A 144 21.33 11.86 -25.86
N GLU A 145 20.79 12.23 -27.02
CA GLU A 145 19.41 12.71 -27.19
C GLU A 145 18.35 11.63 -26.86
N PHE A 146 18.80 10.49 -26.31
CA PHE A 146 18.00 9.42 -25.73
C PHE A 146 18.10 9.44 -24.20
N GLY A 147 17.90 10.61 -23.60
CA GLY A 147 17.61 10.72 -22.17
C GLY A 147 16.42 9.81 -21.84
N GLY A 148 16.61 8.89 -20.90
CA GLY A 148 15.59 7.93 -20.49
C GLY A 148 14.24 8.61 -20.30
N ILE A 149 13.19 8.00 -20.86
CA ILE A 149 11.81 8.47 -20.72
C ILE A 149 11.55 8.71 -19.22
N SER A 150 11.15 9.94 -18.83
CA SER A 150 10.78 10.25 -17.44
C SER A 150 9.84 9.19 -16.87
N THR A 151 10.04 8.75 -15.63
CA THR A 151 9.21 7.73 -14.96
C THR A 151 7.72 8.08 -15.03
N GLU A 152 7.37 9.36 -14.98
CA GLU A 152 6.00 9.84 -15.18
C GLU A 152 5.44 9.49 -16.56
N ILE A 153 6.24 9.67 -17.63
CA ILE A 153 5.84 9.33 -19.00
C ILE A 153 5.71 7.80 -19.14
N ARG A 154 6.60 7.02 -18.51
CA ARG A 154 6.50 5.55 -18.48
C ARG A 154 5.20 5.12 -17.79
N MET A 155 4.85 5.74 -16.66
CA MET A 155 3.59 5.50 -15.96
C MET A 155 2.37 5.87 -16.82
N ARG A 156 2.38 7.03 -17.48
CA ARG A 156 1.30 7.44 -18.40
C ARG A 156 1.06 6.37 -19.48
N LYS A 157 2.12 5.96 -20.18
CA LYS A 157 2.03 4.91 -21.22
C LYS A 157 1.48 3.59 -20.68
N MET A 158 1.87 3.22 -19.47
CA MET A 158 1.38 2.01 -18.80
C MET A 158 -0.09 2.12 -18.41
N LEU A 159 -0.53 3.26 -17.86
CA LEU A 159 -1.94 3.48 -17.54
C LEU A 159 -2.81 3.48 -18.80
N ASP A 160 -2.31 4.06 -19.90
CA ASP A 160 -3.00 4.05 -21.20
C ASP A 160 -3.15 2.62 -21.75
N SER A 161 -2.12 1.79 -21.66
CA SER A 161 -2.19 0.40 -22.11
C SER A 161 -3.15 -0.44 -21.27
N LEU A 162 -3.28 -0.13 -19.97
CA LEU A 162 -4.26 -0.72 -19.06
C LEU A 162 -5.66 -0.09 -19.18
N ARG A 163 -5.83 0.96 -20.00
CA ARG A 163 -7.07 1.74 -20.13
C ARG A 163 -7.54 2.34 -18.80
N ILE A 164 -6.60 2.78 -17.96
CA ILE A 164 -6.86 3.38 -16.65
C ILE A 164 -6.72 4.90 -16.77
N THR A 165 -7.82 5.63 -16.56
CA THR A 165 -7.78 7.10 -16.48
C THR A 165 -7.48 7.52 -15.04
N ALA A 166 -6.27 8.01 -14.78
CA ALA A 166 -5.87 8.50 -13.46
C ALA A 166 -5.01 9.77 -13.55
N LYS A 167 -5.00 10.56 -12.47
CA LYS A 167 -4.06 11.66 -12.26
C LYS A 167 -2.79 11.12 -11.60
N ILE A 168 -1.62 11.53 -12.09
CA ILE A 168 -0.33 11.16 -11.50
C ILE A 168 0.16 12.33 -10.65
N TYR A 169 0.59 12.05 -9.43
CA TYR A 169 1.17 13.01 -8.50
C TYR A 169 2.56 12.54 -8.11
N LYS A 170 3.52 13.46 -8.16
CA LYS A 170 4.91 13.20 -7.77
C LYS A 170 5.12 13.60 -6.31
N ILE A 171 5.82 12.76 -5.54
CA ILE A 171 6.15 12.97 -4.14
C ILE A 171 7.68 13.01 -3.96
N THR A 172 8.19 14.16 -3.51
CA THR A 172 9.62 14.39 -3.22
C THR A 172 9.93 14.49 -1.71
N LYS A 173 8.93 14.83 -0.89
CA LYS A 173 9.09 15.05 0.56
C LYS A 173 9.74 13.90 1.35
N LEU A 174 9.67 12.67 0.84
CA LEU A 174 10.21 11.49 1.54
C LEU A 174 11.74 11.43 1.50
N THR A 175 12.37 12.06 0.51
CA THR A 175 13.83 12.08 0.32
C THR A 175 14.48 13.34 0.90
N GLU A 176 13.76 14.46 0.97
CA GLU A 176 14.28 15.76 1.40
C GLU A 176 14.69 15.80 2.89
N GLN A 177 14.11 14.97 3.76
CA GLN A 177 14.34 14.99 5.22
C GLN A 177 15.28 13.90 5.75
N THR A 178 15.96 13.17 4.88
CA THR A 178 17.08 12.28 5.27
C THR A 178 18.42 13.00 5.28
N GLY A 179 18.50 14.24 4.79
CA GLY A 179 19.72 15.05 4.76
C GLY A 179 20.01 15.91 6.00
N GLU A 180 19.07 16.01 6.95
CA GLU A 180 19.20 16.88 8.15
C GLU A 180 19.18 16.07 9.45
N THR A 181 19.89 14.94 9.49
CA THR A 181 20.34 14.40 10.78
C THR A 181 21.82 14.74 10.90
N SER A 182 22.09 15.96 11.37
CA SER A 182 23.37 16.33 11.96
C SER A 182 23.71 15.26 13.00
N VAL A 183 24.81 14.56 12.73
CA VAL A 183 25.50 13.72 13.71
C VAL A 183 25.98 14.68 14.79
N GLU A 184 25.22 14.83 15.87
CA GLU A 184 25.80 15.19 17.14
C GLU A 184 26.39 13.89 17.70
N ASP A 185 27.70 13.90 17.86
CA ASP A 185 28.51 12.79 18.36
C ASP A 185 27.98 12.33 19.73
N GLU A 186 27.19 11.25 19.75
CA GLU A 186 27.01 10.43 20.96
C GLU A 186 27.88 9.18 20.80
N GLU A 187 28.76 9.01 21.78
CA GLU A 187 29.83 8.02 21.84
C GLU A 187 29.31 6.59 21.62
N GLU A 188 30.07 5.85 20.80
CA GLU A 188 29.80 4.48 20.37
C GLU A 188 29.76 3.51 21.57
N ASP A 189 28.59 2.91 21.81
CA ASP A 189 28.49 1.57 22.39
C ASP A 189 28.00 0.60 21.29
N ASP A 190 28.83 -0.42 21.06
CA ASP A 190 28.74 -1.49 20.07
C ASP A 190 27.47 -2.36 20.23
N ASP A 191 26.36 -1.98 19.59
CA ASP A 191 25.25 -2.88 19.21
C ASP A 191 24.70 -2.53 17.82
N GLY A 192 25.44 -2.91 16.78
CA GLY A 192 25.17 -2.59 15.36
C GLY A 192 23.84 -3.10 14.77
N GLY A 193 22.97 -3.73 15.56
CA GLY A 193 21.65 -4.24 15.13
C GLY A 193 20.47 -3.30 15.40
N LEU A 194 20.51 -2.48 16.45
CA LEU A 194 19.37 -1.64 16.87
C LEU A 194 19.15 -0.40 15.98
N GLY A 195 20.22 0.12 15.39
CA GLY A 195 20.17 1.32 14.56
C GLY A 195 19.34 1.16 13.29
N ILE A 196 19.47 0.02 12.59
CA ILE A 196 18.81 -0.22 11.30
C ILE A 196 17.29 -0.33 11.45
N SER A 197 16.81 -1.09 12.45
CA SER A 197 15.36 -1.22 12.73
C SER A 197 14.74 0.12 13.13
N SER A 198 15.48 0.93 13.90
CA SER A 198 15.04 2.27 14.32
C SER A 198 14.94 3.25 13.14
N LEU A 199 15.93 3.26 12.24
CA LEU A 199 15.90 4.07 11.02
C LEU A 199 14.74 3.68 10.10
N MET A 200 14.55 2.37 9.90
CA MET A 200 13.45 1.83 9.11
C MET A 200 12.10 2.24 9.67
N LYS A 201 11.91 2.13 11.00
CA LYS A 201 10.69 2.56 11.67
C LYS A 201 10.42 4.06 11.48
N ASN A 202 11.45 4.90 11.64
CA ASN A 202 11.33 6.35 11.41
C ASN A 202 10.93 6.67 9.95
N TYR A 203 11.53 5.98 8.98
CA TYR A 203 11.14 6.10 7.58
C TYR A 203 9.66 5.71 7.35
N ILE A 204 9.21 4.60 7.94
CA ILE A 204 7.81 4.14 7.82
C ILE A 204 6.83 5.14 8.43
N LEU A 205 7.16 5.74 9.58
CA LEU A 205 6.34 6.79 10.19
C LEU A 205 6.28 8.06 9.32
N LYS A 206 7.40 8.45 8.71
CA LYS A 206 7.44 9.55 7.73
C LYS A 206 6.58 9.23 6.50
N ALA A 207 6.70 8.03 5.95
CA ALA A 207 5.88 7.57 4.82
C ALA A 207 4.39 7.60 5.16
N ASN A 208 3.99 7.11 6.34
CA ASN A 208 2.61 7.21 6.84
C ASN A 208 2.12 8.67 6.85
N ASN A 209 2.90 9.59 7.42
CA ASN A 209 2.54 11.01 7.48
C ASN A 209 2.31 11.59 6.09
N VAL A 210 3.21 11.31 5.14
CA VAL A 210 3.08 11.76 3.75
C VAL A 210 1.82 11.18 3.11
N ILE A 211 1.50 9.90 3.31
CA ILE A 211 0.26 9.30 2.80
C ILE A 211 -0.96 10.00 3.40
N ARG A 212 -0.97 10.23 4.73
CA ARG A 212 -2.09 10.91 5.42
C ARG A 212 -2.33 12.31 4.88
N GLU A 213 -1.29 13.13 4.76
CA GLU A 213 -1.37 14.49 4.24
C GLU A 213 -1.95 14.55 2.82
N ASN A 214 -1.60 13.56 1.99
CA ASN A 214 -2.04 13.51 0.60
C ASN A 214 -3.42 12.83 0.42
N SER A 215 -3.94 12.13 1.43
CA SER A 215 -5.15 11.28 1.34
C SER A 215 -6.32 11.74 2.22
N ILE A 216 -6.42 13.04 2.53
CA ILE A 216 -7.43 13.59 3.45
C ILE A 216 -8.87 13.39 2.94
N LYS A 217 -9.12 13.61 1.64
CA LYS A 217 -10.44 13.47 1.00
C LYS A 217 -10.61 12.16 0.23
N THR A 218 -9.97 11.10 0.73
CA THR A 218 -9.87 9.84 0.01
C THR A 218 -10.81 8.81 0.60
N ALA A 219 -11.64 8.21 -0.27
CA ALA A 219 -12.59 7.17 0.12
C ALA A 219 -11.91 5.82 0.37
N ALA A 220 -10.88 5.50 -0.42
CA ALA A 220 -10.06 4.31 -0.22
C ALA A 220 -8.62 4.53 -0.72
N VAL A 221 -7.67 3.97 0.03
CA VAL A 221 -6.24 3.96 -0.32
C VAL A 221 -5.83 2.54 -0.68
N PHE A 222 -5.13 2.39 -1.79
CA PHE A 222 -4.47 1.15 -2.21
C PHE A 222 -2.97 1.29 -1.98
N LEU A 223 -2.42 0.39 -1.17
CA LEU A 223 -1.00 0.36 -0.83
C LEU A 223 -0.37 -0.97 -1.26
N TYR A 224 0.88 -0.89 -1.70
CA TYR A 224 1.71 -2.07 -1.94
C TYR A 224 1.86 -2.88 -0.63
N LEU A 225 1.65 -4.20 -0.70
CA LEU A 225 1.92 -5.14 0.38
C LEU A 225 3.21 -5.91 0.09
N PRO A 226 4.30 -5.63 0.83
CA PRO A 226 5.56 -6.37 0.70
C PRO A 226 5.35 -7.84 1.07
N ALA A 227 6.06 -8.76 0.43
CA ALA A 227 6.00 -10.18 0.82
C ALA A 227 6.47 -10.35 2.27
N PRO A 228 5.76 -11.12 3.11
CA PRO A 228 6.25 -11.41 4.46
C PRO A 228 7.61 -12.11 4.45
N PRO A 229 8.46 -11.90 5.47
CA PRO A 229 9.72 -12.61 5.59
C PRO A 229 9.50 -14.13 5.72
N THR A 230 10.46 -14.92 5.23
CA THR A 230 10.40 -16.39 5.34
C THR A 230 10.79 -16.83 6.75
N ALA A 231 9.86 -17.47 7.46
CA ALA A 231 10.08 -17.97 8.81
C ALA A 231 10.72 -19.37 8.77
N ASN A 232 12.03 -19.42 8.56
CA ASN A 232 12.77 -20.69 8.49
C ASN A 232 13.36 -21.12 9.85
N SER A 233 13.22 -20.31 10.91
CA SER A 233 13.80 -20.54 12.25
C SER A 233 13.04 -19.74 13.34
N TRP A 234 13.43 -19.88 14.62
CA TRP A 234 12.90 -19.09 15.73
C TRP A 234 13.08 -17.57 15.55
N GLN A 235 14.16 -17.14 14.90
CA GLN A 235 14.35 -15.74 14.46
C GLN A 235 13.25 -15.28 13.49
N GLY A 236 12.61 -16.24 12.79
CA GLY A 236 11.45 -16.00 11.95
C GLY A 236 10.21 -15.50 12.70
N GLN A 237 10.03 -15.83 13.99
CA GLN A 237 8.88 -15.31 14.74
C GLN A 237 9.02 -13.82 15.05
N SER A 238 10.23 -13.38 15.44
CA SER A 238 10.52 -11.97 15.70
C SER A 238 10.38 -11.13 14.43
N SER A 239 10.87 -11.61 13.29
CA SER A 239 10.76 -10.89 12.01
C SER A 239 9.32 -10.81 11.49
N LEU A 240 8.50 -11.85 11.71
CA LEU A 240 7.05 -11.79 11.39
C LEU A 240 6.32 -10.75 12.26
N LYS A 241 6.69 -10.63 13.53
CA LYS A 241 6.14 -9.61 14.42
C LYS A 241 6.56 -8.21 13.97
N GLU A 242 7.84 -8.00 13.71
CA GLU A 242 8.35 -6.71 13.22
C GLU A 242 7.69 -6.31 11.89
N TYR A 243 7.52 -7.25 10.96
CA TYR A 243 6.79 -7.02 9.72
C TYR A 243 5.35 -6.52 9.97
N LEU A 244 4.62 -7.14 10.92
CA LEU A 244 3.27 -6.70 11.27
C LEU A 244 3.27 -5.33 11.96
N ASP A 245 4.27 -5.06 12.81
CA ASP A 245 4.43 -3.76 13.49
C ASP A 245 4.71 -2.65 12.46
N LEU A 246 5.60 -2.86 11.50
CA LEU A 246 5.87 -1.91 10.40
C LEU A 246 4.64 -1.69 9.52
N LEU A 247 3.88 -2.73 9.18
CA LEU A 247 2.60 -2.56 8.47
C LEU A 247 1.60 -1.79 9.33
N THR A 248 1.64 -2.02 10.65
CA THR A 248 0.75 -1.36 11.59
C THR A 248 1.01 0.15 11.61
N ASP A 249 2.28 0.52 11.70
CA ASP A 249 2.76 1.91 11.68
C ASP A 249 2.51 2.58 10.33
N LEU A 250 2.84 1.91 9.21
CA LEU A 250 2.67 2.45 7.86
C LEU A 250 1.23 2.83 7.56
N THR A 251 0.27 2.04 8.03
CA THR A 251 -1.15 2.26 7.71
C THR A 251 -1.94 2.84 8.87
N ASN A 252 -1.30 3.34 9.92
CA ASN A 252 -2.00 3.93 11.06
C ASN A 252 -2.74 5.22 10.64
N GLY A 253 -3.98 5.41 11.10
CA GLY A 253 -4.77 6.61 10.81
C GLY A 253 -5.09 6.88 9.32
N LEU A 254 -4.85 5.91 8.43
CA LEU A 254 -5.24 6.03 7.03
C LEU A 254 -6.76 5.81 6.84
N PRO A 255 -7.36 6.34 5.75
CA PRO A 255 -8.70 5.95 5.30
C PRO A 255 -8.84 4.42 5.08
N PRO A 256 -10.02 3.90 4.73
CA PRO A 256 -10.18 2.50 4.33
C PRO A 256 -9.08 2.06 3.35
N THR A 257 -8.23 1.13 3.78
CA THR A 257 -6.97 0.81 3.09
C THR A 257 -6.96 -0.64 2.63
N VAL A 258 -6.61 -0.86 1.37
CA VAL A 258 -6.37 -2.18 0.79
C VAL A 258 -4.88 -2.34 0.54
N LEU A 259 -4.25 -3.23 1.31
CA LEU A 259 -2.87 -3.66 1.10
C LEU A 259 -2.87 -4.78 0.06
N VAL A 260 -2.16 -4.61 -1.05
CA VAL A 260 -2.23 -5.49 -2.23
C VAL A 260 -0.89 -6.13 -2.56
N HIS A 261 -0.87 -7.45 -2.76
CA HIS A 261 0.25 -8.20 -3.31
C HIS A 261 -0.20 -9.00 -4.53
N GLY A 262 0.44 -8.79 -5.68
CA GLY A 262 0.15 -9.50 -6.93
C GLY A 262 1.22 -10.55 -7.21
N VAL A 263 0.81 -11.79 -7.45
CA VAL A 263 1.72 -12.91 -7.78
C VAL A 263 1.70 -13.25 -9.28
N SER A 264 0.58 -13.02 -9.95
CA SER A 264 0.44 -13.31 -11.38
C SER A 264 -0.24 -12.16 -12.08
N ALA A 265 0.26 -11.83 -13.28
CA ALA A 265 -0.34 -10.81 -14.13
C ALA A 265 -1.79 -11.22 -14.46
N VAL A 266 -2.74 -10.33 -14.14
CA VAL A 266 -4.18 -10.51 -14.44
C VAL A 266 -4.55 -9.76 -15.73
N THR A 267 -3.56 -9.34 -16.52
CA THR A 267 -3.75 -8.62 -17.78
C THR A 267 -4.04 -9.62 -18.90
N SER A 268 -5.29 -9.64 -19.36
CA SER A 268 -5.63 -10.17 -20.69
C SER A 268 -5.43 -9.03 -21.69
N THR A 269 -4.39 -9.11 -22.52
CA THR A 269 -4.15 -8.16 -23.63
C THR A 269 -4.88 -8.55 -24.91
N THR A 270 -5.68 -9.61 -24.89
CA THR A 270 -6.48 -10.06 -26.04
C THR A 270 -7.57 -9.03 -26.36
N LEU A 271 -7.44 -8.47 -27.57
CA LEU A 271 -8.43 -7.67 -28.29
C LEU A 271 -9.62 -8.53 -28.73
#